data_AF-S2Y0U2-F1
#
_entry.id   AF-S2Y0U2-F1
#
_cell.length_a   1.000
_cell.length_b   1.000
_cell.length_c   1.000
_cell.angle_alpha   90.00
_cell.angle_beta   90.00
_cell.angle_gamma   90.00
#
_symmetry.space_group_name_H-M   'P 1'
#
loop_
_entity.id
_entity.type
_entity.pdbx_description
1 polymer ?
#
loop_
_entity_poly.entity_id
_entity_poly.type
_entity_poly.pdbx_seq_one_letter_code
_entity_poly.pdbx_strand_id
1 'polypeptide(L)'
;MLTRGEDDWFLPIQAIDTTKCFHHYLTDKSYRMNIDFSDKQGKELEVYNERKVASLIQRMPMTKWGGASKNLITFKNQLFKLNFDIASEDRSIVY
;
A
#
# COMPACT_ATOMS: atom_id res chain seq x y z
N MET A 1 -4.63 3.34 -2.12
CA MET A 1 -4.16 4.63 -2.68
C MET A 1 -5.05 5.03 -3.84
N LEU A 2 -5.06 4.27 -4.95
CA LEU A 2 -5.90 4.59 -6.12
C LEU A 2 -7.40 4.65 -5.81
N THR A 3 -7.90 3.87 -4.86
CA THR A 3 -9.30 3.96 -4.42
C THR A 3 -9.73 5.31 -3.85
N ARG A 4 -8.80 6.25 -3.64
CA ARG A 4 -9.06 7.63 -3.22
C ARG A 4 -9.38 8.58 -4.38
N GLY A 5 -9.17 8.15 -5.63
CA GLY A 5 -9.40 8.98 -6.82
C GLY A 5 -8.18 9.80 -7.25
N GLU A 6 -8.27 10.38 -8.44
CA GLU A 6 -7.18 11.12 -9.11
C GLU A 6 -6.68 12.33 -8.31
N ASP A 7 -7.55 12.95 -7.52
CA ASP A 7 -7.21 14.12 -6.70
C ASP A 7 -6.49 13.79 -5.39
N ASP A 8 -6.64 12.56 -4.88
CA ASP A 8 -6.24 12.24 -3.51
C ASP A 8 -5.27 11.05 -3.41
N TRP A 9 -5.07 10.26 -4.48
CA TRP A 9 -4.28 9.03 -4.39
C TRP A 9 -2.83 9.25 -3.95
N PHE A 10 -2.23 10.37 -4.37
CA PHE A 10 -0.83 10.73 -4.13
C PHE A 10 -0.58 11.39 -2.77
N LEU A 11 -1.64 11.84 -2.09
CA LEU A 11 -1.55 12.46 -0.78
C LEU A 11 -1.01 11.47 0.26
N PRO A 12 -0.35 11.95 1.33
CA PRO A 12 0.18 11.08 2.38
C PRO A 12 -0.87 10.13 2.96
N ILE A 13 -0.44 8.94 3.36
CA ILE A 13 -1.33 7.88 3.85
C ILE A 13 -0.62 6.96 4.85
N GLN A 14 -1.39 6.36 5.75
CA GLN A 14 -0.90 5.34 6.67
C GLN A 14 -1.26 3.94 6.16
N ALA A 15 -0.53 2.93 6.62
CA ALA A 15 -0.82 1.54 6.26
C ALA A 15 -2.21 1.08 6.70
N ILE A 16 -2.72 1.60 7.82
CA ILE A 16 -4.02 1.23 8.37
C ILE A 16 -5.16 1.58 7.39
N ASP A 17 -5.02 2.72 6.71
CA ASP A 17 -6.01 3.26 5.77
C ASP A 17 -6.15 2.41 4.50
N THR A 18 -5.15 1.58 4.18
CA THR A 18 -5.12 0.76 2.97
C THR A 18 -5.42 -0.72 3.22
N THR A 19 -5.58 -1.14 4.48
CA THR A 19 -5.66 -2.56 4.86
C THR A 19 -6.76 -3.33 4.14
N LYS A 20 -7.98 -2.78 4.07
CA LYS A 20 -9.13 -3.44 3.43
C LYS A 20 -8.90 -3.64 1.93
N CYS A 21 -8.48 -2.58 1.24
CA CYS A 21 -8.21 -2.64 -0.19
C CYS A 21 -7.05 -3.58 -0.52
N PHE A 22 -5.99 -3.56 0.29
CA PHE A 22 -4.83 -4.42 0.11
C PHE A 22 -5.16 -5.90 0.33
N HIS A 23 -5.87 -6.22 1.42
CA HIS A 23 -6.31 -7.58 1.69
C HIS A 23 -7.25 -8.09 0.61
N HIS A 24 -8.23 -7.29 0.20
CA HIS A 24 -9.13 -7.63 -0.89
C HIS A 24 -8.36 -7.88 -2.20
N TYR A 25 -7.41 -7.01 -2.57
CA TYR A 25 -6.60 -7.20 -3.78
C TYR A 25 -5.87 -8.55 -3.80
N LEU A 26 -5.26 -8.95 -2.68
CA LEU A 26 -4.54 -10.22 -2.57
C LEU A 26 -5.47 -11.44 -2.56
N THR A 27 -6.64 -11.34 -1.95
CA THR A 27 -7.57 -12.46 -1.74
C THR A 27 -8.61 -12.63 -2.85
N ASP A 28 -8.90 -11.59 -3.63
CA ASP A 28 -9.92 -11.60 -4.69
C ASP A 28 -9.61 -12.61 -5.82
N LYS A 29 -8.34 -12.96 -6.01
CA LYS A 29 -7.94 -13.95 -7.00
C LYS A 29 -7.13 -15.05 -6.32
N SER A 30 -7.61 -16.28 -6.45
CA SER A 30 -7.02 -17.47 -5.82
C SER A 30 -5.53 -17.65 -6.15
N TYR A 31 -5.12 -17.35 -7.39
CA TYR A 31 -3.71 -17.45 -7.77
C TYR A 31 -2.81 -16.44 -7.04
N ARG A 32 -3.28 -15.19 -6.80
CA ARG A 32 -2.53 -14.17 -6.05
C ARG A 32 -2.39 -14.60 -4.61
N MET A 33 -3.52 -14.96 -3.99
CA MET A 33 -3.55 -15.46 -2.63
C MET A 33 -2.60 -16.64 -2.44
N ASN A 34 -2.60 -17.62 -3.33
CA ASN A 34 -1.73 -18.79 -3.22
C ASN A 34 -0.24 -18.44 -3.32
N ILE A 35 0.14 -17.43 -4.11
CA ILE A 35 1.54 -16.99 -4.26
C ILE A 35 1.95 -16.16 -3.04
N ASP A 36 1.20 -15.10 -2.76
CA ASP A 36 1.51 -14.11 -1.72
C ASP A 36 1.34 -14.69 -0.30
N PHE A 37 0.41 -15.64 -0.10
CA PHE A 37 0.13 -16.28 1.19
C PHE A 37 0.64 -17.73 1.28
N SER A 38 1.62 -18.11 0.46
CA SER A 38 2.22 -19.44 0.51
C SER A 38 2.99 -19.72 1.81
N ASP A 39 3.56 -18.69 2.44
CA ASP A 39 4.34 -18.81 3.66
C ASP A 39 3.48 -18.85 4.93
N LYS A 40 4.11 -19.18 6.07
CA LYS A 40 3.40 -19.28 7.36
C LYS A 40 2.70 -17.98 7.74
N GLN A 41 3.30 -16.84 7.44
CA GLN A 41 2.79 -15.53 7.84
C GLN A 41 1.58 -15.11 7.00
N GLY A 42 1.62 -15.37 5.69
CA GLY A 42 0.56 -15.07 4.76
C GLY A 42 -0.67 -15.93 4.97
N LYS A 43 -0.52 -17.22 5.34
CA LYS A 43 -1.66 -18.07 5.70
C LYS A 43 -2.48 -17.51 6.87
N GLU A 44 -1.83 -16.87 7.85
CA GLU A 44 -2.51 -16.20 8.95
C GLU A 44 -3.31 -14.95 8.53
N LEU A 45 -3.15 -14.50 7.29
CA LEU A 45 -3.78 -13.32 6.70
C LEU A 45 -4.85 -13.65 5.66
N GLU A 46 -5.16 -14.93 5.41
CA GLU A 46 -6.28 -15.34 4.56
C GLU A 46 -7.59 -14.71 5.06
N VAL A 47 -7.81 -14.76 6.38
CA VAL A 47 -8.89 -14.03 7.04
C VAL A 47 -8.43 -12.63 7.40
N TYR A 48 -9.25 -11.63 7.06
CA TYR A 48 -8.92 -10.22 7.29
C TYR A 48 -8.62 -9.94 8.77
N ASN A 49 -7.42 -9.42 9.03
CA ASN A 49 -7.01 -8.90 10.33
C ASN A 49 -6.31 -7.55 10.13
N GLU A 50 -7.02 -6.47 10.43
CA GLU A 50 -6.58 -5.09 10.18
C GLU A 50 -5.16 -4.82 10.71
N ARG A 51 -4.87 -5.21 11.96
CA ARG A 51 -3.56 -4.94 12.59
C ARG A 51 -2.43 -5.73 11.92
N LYS A 52 -2.65 -7.02 11.64
CA LYS A 52 -1.63 -7.84 10.98
C LYS A 52 -1.40 -7.39 9.54
N VAL A 53 -2.46 -7.03 8.82
CA VAL A 53 -2.37 -6.50 7.45
C VAL A 53 -1.66 -5.14 7.44
N ALA A 54 -1.97 -4.23 8.37
CA ALA A 54 -1.28 -2.95 8.49
C ALA A 54 0.22 -3.16 8.77
N SER A 55 0.55 -4.07 9.69
CA SER A 55 1.94 -4.44 9.98
C SER A 55 2.67 -5.01 8.76
N LEU A 56 1.99 -5.85 7.97
CA LEU A 56 2.51 -6.34 6.71
C LEU A 56 2.84 -5.17 5.77
N ILE A 57 1.87 -4.31 5.49
CA ILE A 57 2.00 -3.15 4.58
C ILE A 57 3.14 -2.21 5.00
N GLN A 58 3.27 -1.91 6.30
CA GLN A 58 4.35 -1.07 6.84
C GLN A 58 5.72 -1.70 6.55
N ARG A 59 5.87 -2.98 6.87
CA ARG A 59 7.13 -3.70 6.64
C ARG A 59 7.42 -3.82 5.15
N MET A 60 6.42 -4.17 4.35
CA MET A 60 6.45 -4.25 2.89
C MET A 60 5.04 -4.02 2.32
N PRO A 61 4.85 -3.05 1.39
CA PRO A 61 5.90 -2.42 0.60
C PRO A 61 6.48 -1.13 1.19
N MET A 62 5.84 -0.49 2.18
CA MET A 62 6.14 0.92 2.53
C MET A 62 7.60 1.17 2.93
N THR A 63 8.17 0.36 3.82
CA THR A 63 9.58 0.50 4.24
C THR A 63 10.56 0.25 3.07
N LYS A 64 10.26 -0.71 2.20
CA LYS A 64 11.11 -1.01 1.03
C LYS A 64 11.13 0.14 0.03
N TRP A 65 9.97 0.71 -0.25
CA TRP A 65 9.84 1.85 -1.16
C TRP A 65 10.47 3.11 -0.56
N GLY A 66 10.27 3.36 0.73
CA GLY A 66 10.94 4.46 1.44
C GLY A 66 12.46 4.37 1.43
N GLY A 67 13.03 3.15 1.44
CA GLY A 67 14.48 2.94 1.40
C GLY A 67 15.12 2.94 0.01
N ALA A 68 14.37 2.57 -1.05
CA ALA A 68 14.92 2.36 -2.39
C ALA A 68 14.66 3.52 -3.39
N SER A 69 13.75 4.43 -3.07
CA SER A 69 13.16 5.38 -4.03
C SER A 69 14.00 6.61 -4.39
N LYS A 70 15.30 6.66 -4.07
CA LYS A 70 16.19 7.82 -4.35
C LYS A 70 15.53 9.17 -3.99
N ASN A 71 14.93 9.27 -2.80
CA ASN A 71 14.19 10.43 -2.29
C ASN A 71 12.86 10.77 -2.98
N LEU A 72 12.33 9.96 -3.91
CA LEU A 72 11.00 10.21 -4.50
C LEU A 72 9.87 9.89 -3.51
N ILE A 73 10.10 8.94 -2.61
CA ILE A 73 9.12 8.45 -1.63
C ILE A 73 9.77 8.49 -0.25
N THR A 74 8.98 8.74 0.78
CA THR A 74 9.41 8.63 2.17
C THR A 74 8.40 7.84 2.99
N PHE A 75 8.91 6.96 3.84
CA PHE A 75 8.14 6.32 4.90
C PHE A 75 8.79 6.66 6.24
N LYS A 76 8.18 7.56 7.00
CA LYS A 76 8.68 8.02 8.31
C LYS A 76 7.51 8.32 9.24
N ASN A 77 7.65 8.00 10.53
CA ASN A 77 6.61 8.21 11.55
C ASN A 77 5.26 7.62 11.13
N GLN A 78 5.27 6.40 10.56
CA GLN A 78 4.07 5.70 10.06
C GLN A 78 3.36 6.37 8.87
N LEU A 79 3.92 7.44 8.31
CA LEU A 79 3.37 8.15 7.17
C LEU A 79 4.17 7.81 5.91
N PHE A 80 3.46 7.32 4.89
CA PHE A 80 3.98 7.11 3.55
C PHE A 80 3.59 8.28 2.66
N LYS A 81 4.56 8.91 1.99
CA LYS A 81 4.33 10.08 1.15
C LYS A 81 5.22 10.08 -0.09
N LEU A 82 4.74 10.72 -1.15
CA LEU A 82 5.58 11.19 -2.25
C LEU A 82 6.28 12.48 -1.80
N ASN A 83 7.49 12.72 -2.31
CA ASN A 83 8.27 13.93 -2.01
C ASN A 83 8.17 14.99 -3.13
N PHE A 84 7.15 14.87 -3.97
CA PHE A 84 6.81 15.79 -5.02
C PHE A 84 5.29 15.90 -5.10
N ASP A 85 4.83 17.02 -5.64
CA ASP A 85 3.41 17.27 -5.88
C ASP A 85 3.04 16.93 -7.32
N ILE A 86 1.76 16.72 -7.56
CA ILE A 86 1.18 16.45 -8.88
C ILE A 86 0.34 17.67 -9.28
N ALA A 87 0.73 18.33 -10.36
CA ALA A 87 0.00 19.47 -10.92
C ALA A 87 -1.43 19.04 -11.30
N SER A 88 -2.40 19.92 -11.12
CA SER A 88 -3.82 19.59 -11.36
C SER A 88 -4.06 19.09 -12.78
N GLU A 89 -3.39 19.67 -13.79
CA GLU A 89 -3.47 19.21 -15.18
C GLU A 89 -2.96 17.78 -15.41
N ASP A 90 -2.02 17.29 -14.58
CA ASP A 90 -1.38 15.99 -14.74
C ASP A 90 -2.08 14.86 -13.96
N ARG A 91 -2.96 15.18 -13.01
CA ARG A 91 -3.54 14.20 -12.08
C ARG A 91 -4.25 13.04 -12.77
N SER A 92 -5.02 13.33 -13.81
CA SER A 92 -5.73 12.32 -14.59
C SER A 92 -4.80 11.45 -15.44
N ILE A 93 -3.61 11.95 -15.80
CA ILE A 93 -2.62 11.24 -16.62
C ILE A 93 -1.89 10.17 -15.79
N VAL A 94 -1.66 10.45 -14.51
CA VAL A 94 -0.85 9.61 -13.61
C VAL A 94 -1.68 8.72 -12.67
N TYR A 95 -3.00 8.86 -12.70
CA TYR A 95 -3.95 8.02 -11.95
C TYR A 95 -4.16 6.66 -12.64
#